data_AF-A0A1W9W469-F1
#
_entry.id   AF-A0A1W9W469-F1
#
_cell.length_a   1.000
_cell.length_b   1.000
_cell.length_c   1.000
_cell.angle_alpha   90.00
_cell.angle_beta   90.00
_cell.angle_gamma   90.00
#
_symmetry.space_group_name_H-M   'P 1'
#
loop_
_entity.id
_entity.type
_entity.pdbx_description
1 polymer ?
#
loop_
_entity_poly.entity_id
_entity_poly.type
_entity_poly.pdbx_seq_one_letter_code
_entity_poly.pdbx_strand_id
1 'polypeptide(L)'
;MIQPNRKTIPAPIDHAAIDSLYTSLPDDTRARVDQAIDTLVETKKNNGRIVAVVGSGPNIHEGVTTLIAEMIHKGIIDGVSTSSAVVSHEMAGALEKVKRVDGEALGIDADLLPVDGRVEVSLLGVEQLHALENEIPLDMELYRRMIGARGDVITKVAGNMAYPTGLRTERLARDVL
;
A
#
# COMPACT_ATOMS: atom_id res chain seq x y z
N MET A 1 24.13 -14.31 -13.14
CA MET A 1 25.08 -13.25 -12.74
C MET A 1 24.44 -11.92 -13.12
N ILE A 2 23.76 -11.27 -12.18
CA ILE A 2 23.08 -9.99 -12.42
C ILE A 2 24.18 -8.93 -12.51
N GLN A 3 24.35 -8.31 -13.68
CA GLN A 3 25.28 -7.21 -13.81
C GLN A 3 24.79 -6.04 -12.94
N PRO A 4 25.64 -5.44 -12.08
CA PRO A 4 25.24 -4.28 -11.31
C PRO A 4 24.90 -3.16 -12.28
N ASN A 5 23.65 -2.70 -12.21
CA ASN A 5 23.15 -1.61 -13.05
C ASN A 5 24.05 -0.37 -12.85
N ARG A 6 24.45 0.25 -13.97
CA ARG A 6 25.25 1.49 -13.99
C ARG A 6 24.65 2.48 -13.01
N LYS A 7 25.49 3.13 -12.20
CA LYS A 7 25.14 4.28 -11.36
C LYS A 7 24.26 5.24 -12.16
N THR A 8 22.95 5.14 -12.00
CA THR A 8 22.02 6.19 -12.38
C THR A 8 22.36 7.35 -11.46
N ILE A 9 22.97 8.39 -12.02
CA ILE A 9 23.08 9.67 -11.32
C ILE A 9 21.63 10.05 -10.99
N PRO A 10 21.26 10.21 -9.71
CA PRO A 10 19.91 10.62 -9.36
C PRO A 10 19.58 11.90 -10.14
N ALA A 11 18.36 11.99 -10.66
CA ALA A 11 17.92 13.24 -11.26
C ALA A 11 18.17 14.40 -10.28
N PRO A 12 18.58 15.58 -10.76
CA PRO A 12 18.77 16.74 -9.89
C PRO A 12 17.51 17.00 -9.07
N ILE A 13 17.67 17.36 -7.80
CA ILE A 13 16.56 17.65 -6.89
C ILE A 13 15.79 18.86 -7.44
N ASP A 14 14.49 18.69 -7.63
CA ASP A 14 13.61 19.77 -8.06
C ASP A 14 13.24 20.67 -6.87
N HIS A 15 14.12 21.63 -6.58
CA HIS A 15 13.91 22.59 -5.49
C HIS A 15 12.64 23.44 -5.69
N ALA A 16 12.28 23.76 -6.95
CA ALA A 16 11.09 24.55 -7.22
C ALA A 16 9.81 23.78 -6.87
N ALA A 17 9.76 22.48 -7.14
CA ALA A 17 8.65 21.61 -6.73
C ALA A 17 8.52 21.51 -5.20
N ILE A 18 9.66 21.39 -4.48
CA ILE A 18 9.67 21.33 -3.02
C ILE A 18 9.17 22.65 -2.41
N ASP A 19 9.69 23.79 -2.89
CA ASP A 19 9.30 25.10 -2.40
C ASP A 19 7.82 25.38 -2.69
N SER A 20 7.35 24.99 -3.87
CA SER A 20 5.93 25.09 -4.23
C SER A 20 5.05 24.23 -3.33
N LEU A 21 5.47 22.99 -3.01
CA LEU A 21 4.72 22.13 -2.10
C LEU A 21 4.68 22.75 -0.70
N TYR A 22 5.84 23.14 -0.16
CA TYR A 22 5.93 23.72 1.17
C TYR A 22 5.09 24.99 1.30
N THR A 23 5.17 25.91 0.34
CA THR A 23 4.38 27.16 0.35
C THR A 23 2.87 26.92 0.18
N SER A 24 2.47 25.82 -0.47
CA SER A 24 1.05 25.46 -0.62
C SER A 24 0.40 24.91 0.66
N LEU A 25 1.20 24.46 1.65
CA LEU A 25 0.69 23.91 2.90
C LEU A 25 0.00 25.02 3.73
N PRO A 26 -1.08 24.73 4.47
CA PRO A 26 -1.63 25.66 5.45
C PRO A 26 -0.59 26.08 6.49
N ASP A 27 -0.72 27.30 7.04
CA ASP A 27 0.22 27.89 8.00
C ASP A 27 0.54 26.96 9.17
N ASP A 28 -0.50 26.36 9.77
CA ASP A 28 -0.35 25.40 10.88
C ASP A 28 0.42 24.14 10.46
N THR A 29 0.23 23.68 9.22
CA THR A 29 0.94 22.52 8.68
C THR A 29 2.40 22.85 8.43
N ARG A 30 2.72 24.04 7.88
CA ARG A 30 4.11 24.50 7.70
C ARG A 30 4.83 24.58 9.04
N ALA A 31 4.20 25.19 10.05
CA ALA A 31 4.78 25.29 11.39
C ALA A 31 5.09 23.91 12.00
N ARG A 32 4.23 22.91 11.79
CA ARG A 32 4.48 21.52 12.24
C ARG A 32 5.62 20.86 11.47
N VAL A 33 5.74 21.12 10.17
CA VAL A 33 6.86 20.64 9.34
C VAL A 33 8.18 21.24 9.83
N ASP A 34 8.22 22.56 10.05
CA ASP A 34 9.43 23.25 10.55
C ASP A 34 9.83 22.72 11.93
N GLN A 35 8.86 22.58 12.84
CA GLN A 35 9.11 22.01 14.17
C GLN A 35 9.66 20.58 14.08
N ALA A 36 9.15 19.75 13.18
CA ALA A 36 9.67 18.41 12.96
C ALA A 36 11.12 18.48 12.45
N ILE A 37 11.41 19.31 11.44
CA ILE A 37 12.76 19.49 10.90
C ILE A 37 13.73 19.90 12.00
N ASP A 38 13.39 20.91 12.80
CA ASP A 38 14.23 21.38 13.91
C ASP A 38 14.51 20.25 14.92
N THR A 39 13.47 19.52 15.31
CA THR A 39 13.59 18.39 16.24
C THR A 39 14.52 17.30 15.70
N LEU A 40 14.38 16.95 14.41
CA LEU A 40 15.23 15.96 13.75
C LEU A 40 16.70 16.43 13.71
N VAL A 41 16.93 17.68 13.31
CA VAL A 41 18.27 18.27 13.19
C VAL A 41 18.96 18.35 14.55
N GLU A 42 18.28 18.87 15.57
CA GLU A 42 18.82 18.96 16.92
C GLU A 42 19.16 17.59 17.50
N THR A 43 18.26 16.61 17.31
CA THR A 43 18.51 15.23 17.74
C THR A 43 19.78 14.68 17.12
N LYS A 44 19.98 14.87 15.81
CA LYS A 44 21.18 14.39 15.11
C LYS A 44 22.45 15.13 15.49
N LYS A 45 22.40 16.44 15.70
CA LYS A 45 23.54 17.23 16.21
C LYS A 45 24.00 16.76 17.59
N ASN A 46 23.07 16.25 18.40
CA ASN A 46 23.34 15.72 19.74
C ASN A 46 23.64 14.20 19.75
N ASN A 47 23.99 13.60 18.60
CA ASN A 47 24.22 12.16 18.43
C ASN A 47 23.04 11.27 18.86
N GLY A 48 21.82 11.80 18.87
CA GLY A 48 20.60 11.08 19.18
C GLY A 48 20.17 10.15 18.04
N ARG A 49 19.22 9.25 18.36
CA ARG A 49 18.62 8.29 17.43
C ARG A 49 17.16 8.66 17.15
N ILE A 50 16.73 8.46 15.91
CA ILE A 50 15.39 8.80 15.43
C ILE A 50 14.73 7.52 14.90
N VAL A 51 13.54 7.22 15.42
CA VAL A 51 12.71 6.12 14.94
C VAL A 51 11.45 6.69 14.29
N ALA A 52 11.19 6.33 13.04
CA ALA A 52 9.92 6.65 12.39
C ALA A 52 8.87 5.62 12.81
N VAL A 53 7.78 6.11 13.43
CA VAL A 53 6.64 5.29 13.82
C VAL A 53 5.50 5.58 12.85
N VAL A 54 5.08 4.57 12.09
CA VAL A 54 4.06 4.73 11.05
C VAL A 54 2.93 3.71 11.19
N GLY A 55 1.70 4.16 10.93
CA GLY A 55 0.50 3.31 10.88
C GLY A 55 0.45 2.48 9.59
N SER A 56 -0.70 1.85 9.30
CA SER A 56 -0.87 0.94 8.15
C SER A 56 -1.08 1.62 6.78
N GLY A 57 -1.20 2.95 6.74
CA GLY A 57 -1.49 3.72 5.53
C GLY A 57 -0.32 3.87 4.54
N PRO A 58 0.93 4.12 4.98
CA PRO A 58 2.05 4.31 4.07
C PRO A 58 2.24 3.11 3.14
N ASN A 59 2.42 3.44 1.86
CA ASN A 59 2.66 2.46 0.81
C ASN A 59 3.62 3.01 -0.26
N ILE A 60 4.17 2.11 -1.05
CA ILE A 60 5.13 2.40 -2.12
C ILE A 60 4.55 3.29 -3.21
N HIS A 61 3.24 3.21 -3.46
CA HIS A 61 2.58 3.94 -4.54
C HIS A 61 2.37 5.42 -4.21
N GLU A 62 2.24 5.75 -2.93
CA GLU A 62 2.27 7.14 -2.43
C GLU A 62 3.70 7.67 -2.24
N GLY A 63 4.71 6.80 -2.35
CA GLY A 63 6.12 7.15 -2.23
C GLY A 63 6.60 7.36 -0.79
N VAL A 64 5.73 7.23 0.21
CA VAL A 64 6.07 7.48 1.63
C VAL A 64 7.16 6.53 2.12
N THR A 65 7.05 5.24 1.80
CA THR A 65 8.07 4.24 2.18
C THR A 65 9.39 4.44 1.46
N THR A 66 9.35 4.97 0.23
CA THR A 66 10.55 5.37 -0.52
C THR A 66 11.26 6.54 0.15
N LEU A 67 10.50 7.54 0.62
CA LEU A 67 11.06 8.67 1.38
C LEU A 67 11.69 8.19 2.70
N ILE A 68 11.03 7.30 3.43
CA ILE A 68 11.58 6.71 4.66
C ILE A 68 12.87 5.95 4.35
N ALA A 69 12.90 5.15 3.27
CA ALA A 69 14.09 4.41 2.86
C ALA A 69 15.26 5.36 2.53
N GLU A 70 15.00 6.47 1.83
CA GLU A 70 16.03 7.47 1.53
C GLU A 70 16.51 8.19 2.80
N MET A 71 15.61 8.52 3.73
CA MET A 71 15.99 9.11 5.02
C MET A 71 16.84 8.15 5.88
N ILE A 72 16.60 6.84 5.81
CA ILE A 72 17.49 5.82 6.40
C ILE A 72 18.84 5.84 5.69
N HIS A 73 18.84 5.83 4.36
CA HIS A 73 20.07 5.86 3.57
C HIS A 73 20.95 7.09 3.86
N LYS A 74 20.34 8.25 4.13
CA LYS A 74 21.04 9.48 4.55
C LYS A 74 21.41 9.51 6.04
N GLY A 75 21.06 8.49 6.81
CA GLY A 75 21.34 8.43 8.25
C GLY A 75 20.47 9.37 9.09
N ILE A 76 19.37 9.89 8.55
CA ILE A 76 18.41 10.73 9.26
C ILE A 76 17.49 9.86 10.13
N ILE A 77 17.06 8.69 9.64
CA ILE A 77 16.28 7.71 10.40
C ILE A 77 17.17 6.53 10.78
N ASP A 78 17.14 6.12 12.05
CA ASP A 78 17.91 4.98 12.59
C ASP A 78 17.07 3.71 12.74
N GLY A 79 15.74 3.82 12.70
CA GLY A 79 14.85 2.68 12.79
C GLY A 79 13.43 3.02 12.33
N VAL A 80 12.66 1.98 12.01
CA VAL A 80 11.26 2.09 11.64
C VAL A 80 10.46 1.12 12.50
N SER A 81 9.38 1.62 13.10
CA SER A 81 8.39 0.81 13.79
C SER A 81 7.06 0.94 13.06
N THR A 82 6.53 -0.18 12.57
CA THR A 82 5.29 -0.21 11.79
C THR A 82 4.49 -1.48 12.03
N SER A 83 3.24 -1.47 11.58
CA SER A 83 2.41 -2.67 11.50
C SER A 83 2.90 -3.62 10.40
N SER A 84 2.64 -4.92 10.58
CA SER A 84 2.89 -5.92 9.53
C SER A 84 2.13 -5.59 8.23
N ALA A 85 1.00 -4.88 8.30
CA ALA A 85 0.23 -4.47 7.15
C ALA A 85 1.03 -3.58 6.18
N VAL A 86 1.84 -2.63 6.68
CA VAL A 86 2.72 -1.82 5.80
C VAL A 86 3.71 -2.71 5.09
N VAL A 87 4.37 -3.63 5.81
CA VAL A 87 5.33 -4.56 5.21
C VAL A 87 4.64 -5.41 4.14
N SER A 88 3.42 -5.89 4.40
CA SER A 88 2.64 -6.63 3.41
C SER A 88 2.25 -5.78 2.20
N HIS A 89 1.92 -4.49 2.38
CA HIS A 89 1.61 -3.58 1.28
C HIS A 89 2.85 -3.30 0.42
N GLU A 90 4.01 -3.07 1.05
CA GLU A 90 5.29 -2.88 0.36
C GLU A 90 5.70 -4.13 -0.43
N MET A 91 5.64 -5.30 0.22
CA MET A 91 6.04 -6.56 -0.39
C MET A 91 5.08 -7.01 -1.49
N ALA A 92 3.78 -6.70 -1.35
CA ALA A 92 2.81 -6.97 -2.41
C ALA A 92 3.02 -6.05 -3.62
N GLY A 93 3.34 -4.77 -3.38
CA GLY A 93 3.51 -3.77 -4.45
C GLY A 93 2.33 -3.71 -5.42
N ALA A 94 1.13 -4.02 -4.93
CA ALA A 94 -0.01 -4.37 -5.76
C ALA A 94 -0.93 -3.17 -6.00
N LEU A 95 -1.23 -2.94 -7.28
CA LEU A 95 -2.33 -2.10 -7.74
C LEU A 95 -3.36 -2.96 -8.43
N GLU A 96 -4.57 -2.98 -7.88
CA GLU A 96 -5.64 -3.81 -8.40
C GLU A 96 -6.89 -2.98 -8.62
N LYS A 97 -7.50 -3.09 -9.80
CA LYS A 97 -8.85 -2.56 -9.99
C LYS A 97 -9.83 -3.52 -9.35
N VAL A 98 -10.59 -3.02 -8.39
CA VAL A 98 -11.59 -3.81 -7.67
C VAL A 98 -12.94 -3.12 -7.72
N LYS A 99 -14.01 -3.90 -7.63
CA LYS A 99 -15.36 -3.38 -7.38
C LYS A 99 -15.73 -3.64 -5.93
N ARG A 100 -16.08 -2.56 -5.21
CA ARG A 100 -16.64 -2.61 -3.85
C ARG A 100 -18.14 -2.77 -3.93
N VAL A 101 -18.65 -3.86 -3.36
CA VAL A 101 -20.08 -4.22 -3.40
C VAL A 101 -20.61 -4.42 -1.98
N ASP A 102 -21.92 -4.28 -1.84
CA ASP A 102 -22.63 -4.59 -0.59
C ASP A 102 -22.64 -6.11 -0.36
N GLY A 103 -22.11 -6.55 0.79
CA GLY A 103 -22.02 -7.96 1.14
C GLY A 103 -23.37 -8.59 1.47
N GLU A 104 -24.27 -7.86 2.13
CA GLU A 104 -25.60 -8.37 2.47
C GLU A 104 -26.44 -8.58 1.21
N ALA A 105 -26.28 -7.69 0.21
CA ALA A 105 -26.91 -7.84 -1.10
C ALA A 105 -26.45 -9.10 -1.87
N LEU A 106 -25.32 -9.69 -1.49
CA LEU A 106 -24.83 -10.97 -2.02
C LEU A 106 -25.31 -12.19 -1.22
N GLY A 107 -26.05 -11.95 -0.12
CA GLY A 107 -26.50 -12.99 0.82
C GLY A 107 -25.41 -13.45 1.78
N ILE A 108 -24.37 -12.64 2.02
CA ILE A 108 -23.36 -12.91 3.04
C ILE A 108 -23.93 -12.48 4.39
N ASP A 109 -23.77 -13.34 5.40
CA ASP A 109 -24.18 -13.02 6.78
C ASP A 109 -23.43 -11.78 7.29
N ALA A 110 -24.16 -10.85 7.90
CA ALA A 110 -23.61 -9.61 8.44
C ALA A 110 -22.49 -9.86 9.46
N ASP A 111 -22.56 -10.96 10.22
CA ASP A 111 -21.55 -11.33 11.21
C ASP A 111 -20.21 -11.77 10.56
N LEU A 112 -20.21 -12.06 9.26
CA LEU A 112 -19.02 -12.41 8.48
C LEU A 112 -18.45 -11.22 7.69
N LEU A 113 -19.16 -10.09 7.67
CA LEU A 113 -18.75 -8.94 6.88
C LEU A 113 -17.76 -8.05 7.62
N PRO A 114 -16.93 -7.28 6.88
CA PRO A 114 -16.17 -6.19 7.47
C PRO A 114 -17.11 -5.16 8.13
N VAL A 115 -16.54 -4.32 9.01
CA VAL A 115 -17.29 -3.30 9.77
C VAL A 115 -18.12 -2.36 8.89
N ASP A 116 -17.71 -2.14 7.64
CA ASP A 116 -18.43 -1.29 6.69
C ASP A 116 -19.41 -2.06 5.78
N GLY A 117 -19.58 -3.38 5.99
CA GLY A 117 -20.50 -4.25 5.25
C GLY A 117 -20.08 -4.50 3.79
N ARG A 118 -18.91 -4.03 3.36
CA ARG A 118 -18.48 -4.10 1.96
C ARG A 118 -17.53 -5.26 1.73
N VAL A 119 -17.64 -5.86 0.56
CA VAL A 119 -16.67 -6.84 0.04
C VAL A 119 -16.15 -6.39 -1.32
N GLU A 120 -15.01 -6.93 -1.71
CA GLU A 120 -14.28 -6.48 -2.89
C GLU A 120 -14.05 -7.64 -3.85
N VAL A 121 -14.31 -7.39 -5.14
CA VAL A 121 -14.01 -8.32 -6.23
C VAL A 121 -12.99 -7.71 -7.20
N SER A 122 -11.96 -8.46 -7.54
CA SER A 122 -10.95 -8.09 -8.53
C SER A 122 -11.56 -8.05 -9.93
N LEU A 123 -11.28 -6.99 -10.69
CA LEU A 123 -11.68 -6.88 -12.09
C LEU A 123 -10.60 -7.47 -12.99
N LEU A 124 -10.60 -8.80 -13.12
CA LEU A 124 -9.60 -9.54 -13.88
C LEU A 124 -9.98 -9.67 -15.36
N GLY A 125 -8.97 -9.69 -16.23
CA GLY A 125 -9.14 -10.12 -17.62
C GLY A 125 -9.45 -11.62 -17.71
N VAL A 126 -10.07 -12.05 -18.81
CA VAL A 126 -10.47 -13.44 -19.04
C VAL A 126 -9.29 -14.41 -18.90
N GLU A 127 -8.14 -14.06 -19.49
CA GLU A 127 -6.93 -14.89 -19.41
C GLU A 127 -6.41 -15.06 -17.99
N GLN A 128 -6.43 -13.98 -17.20
CA GLN A 128 -6.00 -14.00 -15.80
C GLN A 128 -6.94 -14.86 -14.96
N LEU A 129 -8.25 -14.71 -15.16
CA LEU A 129 -9.25 -15.51 -14.45
C LEU A 129 -9.11 -17.00 -14.78
N HIS A 130 -8.94 -17.35 -16.05
CA HIS A 130 -8.70 -18.74 -16.48
C HIS A 130 -7.41 -19.30 -15.89
N ALA A 131 -6.34 -18.50 -15.81
CA ALA A 131 -5.10 -18.93 -15.17
C ALA A 131 -5.31 -19.26 -13.68
N LEU A 132 -6.10 -18.47 -12.97
CA LEU A 132 -6.42 -18.72 -11.56
C LEU A 132 -7.29 -19.96 -11.36
N GLU A 133 -8.29 -20.18 -12.23
CA GLU A 133 -9.14 -21.39 -12.17
C GLU A 133 -8.35 -22.68 -12.35
N ASN A 134 -7.23 -22.64 -13.09
CA ASN A 134 -6.33 -23.78 -13.26
C ASN A 134 -5.38 -24.00 -12.07
N GLU A 135 -5.22 -22.99 -11.21
CA GLU A 135 -4.30 -23.04 -10.07
C GLU A 135 -5.02 -23.41 -8.77
N ILE A 136 -6.20 -22.85 -8.54
CA ILE A 136 -6.98 -23.06 -7.31
C ILE A 136 -8.47 -23.23 -7.63
N PRO A 137 -9.22 -23.95 -6.78
CA PRO A 137 -10.68 -23.96 -6.87
C PRO A 137 -11.24 -22.55 -6.61
N LEU A 138 -12.02 -22.05 -7.57
CA LEU A 138 -12.72 -20.76 -7.48
C LEU A 138 -14.23 -20.96 -7.48
N ASP A 139 -14.91 -20.20 -6.62
CA ASP A 139 -16.36 -20.02 -6.71
C ASP A 139 -16.67 -18.97 -7.79
N MET A 140 -16.89 -19.47 -9.00
CA MET A 140 -17.20 -18.64 -10.17
C MET A 140 -18.62 -18.08 -10.15
N GLU A 141 -19.53 -18.69 -9.39
CA GLU A 141 -20.88 -18.15 -9.22
C GLU A 141 -20.83 -16.91 -8.34
N LEU A 142 -20.13 -16.97 -7.21
CA LEU A 142 -19.86 -15.81 -6.37
C LEU A 142 -19.15 -14.71 -7.15
N TYR A 143 -18.09 -15.04 -7.91
CA TYR A 143 -17.36 -14.06 -8.72
C TYR A 143 -18.31 -13.31 -9.68
N ARG A 144 -19.14 -14.04 -10.43
CA ARG A 144 -20.10 -13.45 -11.38
C ARG A 144 -21.15 -12.59 -10.68
N ARG A 145 -21.68 -13.03 -9.52
CA ARG A 145 -22.61 -12.23 -8.72
C ARG A 145 -21.98 -10.91 -8.26
N MET A 146 -20.75 -10.96 -7.75
CA MET A 146 -20.02 -9.76 -7.33
C MET A 146 -19.73 -8.81 -8.50
N ILE A 147 -19.32 -9.33 -9.66
CA ILE A 147 -19.11 -8.52 -10.86
C ILE A 147 -20.41 -7.90 -11.37
N GLY A 148 -21.54 -8.61 -11.28
CA GLY A 148 -22.85 -8.12 -11.69
C GLY A 148 -23.50 -7.15 -10.69
N ALA A 149 -23.09 -7.19 -9.43
CA ALA A 149 -23.64 -6.34 -8.39
C ALA A 149 -23.30 -4.85 -8.60
N ARG A 150 -24.18 -4.00 -8.09
CA ARG A 150 -23.97 -2.55 -8.06
C ARG A 150 -22.88 -2.23 -7.04
N GLY A 151 -21.93 -1.40 -7.44
CA GLY A 151 -20.79 -1.05 -6.61
C GLY A 151 -19.83 -0.12 -7.32
N ASP A 152 -18.98 0.54 -6.54
CA ASP A 152 -17.99 1.47 -7.05
C ASP A 152 -16.74 0.72 -7.48
N VAL A 153 -16.16 1.15 -8.61
CA VAL A 153 -14.87 0.64 -9.07
C VAL A 153 -13.78 1.56 -8.55
N ILE A 154 -12.83 1.00 -7.82
CA ILE A 154 -11.71 1.72 -7.22
C ILE A 154 -10.39 1.04 -7.59
N THR A 155 -9.30 1.80 -7.50
CA THR A 155 -7.96 1.22 -7.48
C THR A 155 -7.59 0.93 -6.04
N LYS A 156 -7.43 -0.35 -5.72
CA LYS A 156 -6.92 -0.83 -4.45
C LYS A 156 -5.40 -0.80 -4.46
N VAL A 157 -4.84 -0.23 -3.40
CA VAL A 157 -3.41 0.02 -3.20
C VAL A 157 -2.96 -0.70 -1.93
N ALA A 158 -3.30 -1.97 -1.81
CA ALA A 158 -3.14 -2.71 -0.57
C ALA A 158 -2.99 -4.21 -0.82
N GLY A 159 -2.09 -4.84 -0.07
CA GLY A 159 -1.80 -6.27 -0.13
C GLY A 159 -2.90 -7.18 0.43
N ASN A 160 -3.96 -6.64 1.04
CA ASN A 160 -5.15 -7.41 1.41
C ASN A 160 -6.09 -7.55 0.21
N MET A 161 -5.61 -8.22 -0.84
CA MET A 161 -6.20 -8.28 -2.18
C MET A 161 -7.67 -8.74 -2.21
N ALA A 162 -8.39 -8.37 -3.25
CA ALA A 162 -9.80 -8.70 -3.41
C ALA A 162 -10.02 -10.16 -3.86
N TYR A 163 -11.25 -10.66 -3.81
CA TYR A 163 -11.55 -11.97 -4.37
C TYR A 163 -11.51 -11.93 -5.92
N PRO A 164 -10.84 -12.86 -6.64
CA PRO A 164 -10.21 -14.09 -6.14
C PRO A 164 -8.69 -14.00 -5.89
N THR A 165 -8.02 -12.89 -6.19
CA THR A 165 -6.55 -12.78 -6.06
C THR A 165 -6.06 -12.85 -4.61
N GLY A 166 -6.85 -12.35 -3.66
CA GLY A 166 -6.66 -12.52 -2.21
C GLY A 166 -6.74 -13.98 -1.79
N LEU A 167 -7.80 -14.69 -2.20
CA LEU A 167 -7.92 -16.12 -1.92
C LEU A 167 -6.72 -16.90 -2.47
N ARG A 168 -6.27 -16.58 -3.69
CA ARG A 168 -5.08 -17.21 -4.28
C ARG A 168 -3.82 -16.96 -3.45
N THR A 169 -3.60 -15.72 -3.04
CA THR A 169 -2.46 -15.36 -2.18
C THR A 169 -2.51 -16.11 -0.86
N GLU A 170 -3.67 -16.21 -0.22
CA GLU A 170 -3.85 -16.96 1.02
C GLU A 170 -3.60 -18.46 0.85
N ARG A 171 -4.00 -19.05 -0.28
CA ARG A 171 -3.75 -20.47 -0.59
C ARG A 171 -2.26 -20.73 -0.75
N LEU A 172 -1.58 -19.94 -1.59
CA LEU A 172 -0.15 -20.07 -1.82
C LEU A 172 0.67 -19.88 -0.54
N ALA A 173 0.27 -18.96 0.33
CA ALA A 173 0.94 -18.74 1.60
C ALA A 173 0.93 -19.99 2.50
N ARG A 174 -0.07 -20.87 2.39
CA ARG A 174 -0.15 -22.12 3.16
C ARG A 174 0.78 -23.21 2.61
N ASP A 175 1.13 -23.16 1.34
CA ASP A 175 1.99 -24.16 0.71
C ASP A 175 3.49 -23.88 0.95
N VAL A 176 3.81 -22.64 1.36
CA VAL A 176 5.18 -22.18 1.63
C VAL A 176 5.55 -22.28 3.11
N LEU A 177 4.56 -22.41 4.01
CA LEU A 177 4.74 -22.57 5.46
C LEU A 177 4.76 -24.04 5.87
#